data_AF-A0A1H2E0B0-F1
#
_entry.id   AF-A0A1H2E0B0-F1
#
_cell.length_a   1.000
_cell.length_b   1.000
_cell.length_c   1.000
_cell.angle_alpha   90.00
_cell.angle_beta   90.00
_cell.angle_gamma   90.00
#
_symmetry.space_group_name_H-M   'P 1'
#
loop_
_entity.id
_entity.type
_entity.pdbx_description
1 polymer ?
#
loop_
_entity_poly.entity_id
_entity_poly.type
_entity_poly.pdbx_seq_one_letter_code
_entity_poly.pdbx_strand_id
1 'polypeptide(L)' 'MPTCKECKFVTPSPTGDPSTGVCLVERMQLADSQQTNTAIKGKMVKKNQEACDKFEAGESWKDIKNLL' A
#
# COMPACT_ATOMS: atom_id res chain seq x y z
N MET A 1 -10.31 16.32 4.37
CA MET A 1 -10.33 15.32 3.29
C MET A 1 -9.50 14.14 3.74
N PRO A 2 -9.85 12.89 3.37
CA PRO A 2 -9.05 11.73 3.74
C PRO A 2 -7.65 11.83 3.14
N THR A 3 -6.67 11.30 3.86
CA THR A 3 -5.26 11.31 3.44
C THR A 3 -4.72 9.90 3.26
N CYS A 4 -3.61 9.76 2.55
CA CYS A 4 -2.91 8.48 2.41
C CYS A 4 -2.55 7.82 3.75
N LYS A 5 -2.41 8.61 4.83
CA LYS A 5 -2.19 8.10 6.19
C LYS A 5 -3.29 7.14 6.67
N GLU A 6 -4.52 7.37 6.23
CA GLU A 6 -5.72 6.65 6.68
C GLU A 6 -6.08 5.48 5.75
N CYS A 7 -5.28 5.26 4.71
CA CYS A 7 -5.53 4.27 3.69
C CYS A 7 -4.99 2.90 4.11
N LYS A 8 -5.83 1.86 4.01
CA LYS A 8 -5.45 0.48 4.37
C LYS A 8 -4.25 0.00 3.57
N PHE A 9 -4.10 0.45 2.33
CA PHE A 9 -3.02 0.01 1.44
C PHE A 9 -1.67 0.68 1.71
N VAL A 10 -1.60 1.67 2.61
CA VAL A 10 -0.37 2.36 2.93
C VAL A 10 0.31 1.69 4.11
N THR A 11 1.50 1.16 3.87
CA THR A 11 2.38 0.59 4.89
C THR A 11 3.47 1.59 5.28
N PRO A 12 4.11 1.42 6.46
CA PRO A 12 5.26 2.23 6.86
C PRO A 12 6.38 2.21 5.81
N SER A 13 7.13 3.31 5.72
CA SER A 13 8.30 3.37 4.83
C SER A 13 9.36 2.36 5.26
N PRO A 14 9.96 1.58 4.33
CA PRO A 14 11.07 0.68 4.63
C PRO A 14 12.33 1.44 5.07
N THR A 15 12.41 2.75 4.80
CA THR A 15 13.52 3.61 5.23
C THR A 15 13.37 4.11 6.68
N GLY A 16 12.24 3.85 7.34
CA GLY A 16 11.94 4.34 8.68
C GLY A 16 11.46 5.80 8.75
N ASP A 17 11.37 6.51 7.61
CA ASP A 17 10.83 7.86 7.58
C ASP A 17 9.32 7.86 7.91
N PRO A 18 8.88 8.54 8.98
CA PRO A 18 7.49 8.54 9.41
C PRO A 18 6.58 9.36 8.48
N SER A 19 7.13 10.28 7.69
CA SER A 19 6.36 11.17 6.81
C SER A 19 5.92 10.50 5.51
N THR A 20 6.60 9.41 5.13
CA THR A 20 6.36 8.64 3.92
C THR A 20 5.84 7.24 4.23
N GLY A 21 5.25 6.60 3.23
CA GLY A 21 4.78 5.22 3.28
C GLY A 21 4.78 4.60 1.89
N VAL A 22 4.55 3.29 1.83
CA VAL A 22 4.44 2.55 0.56
C VAL A 22 2.97 2.24 0.31
N CYS A 23 2.41 2.76 -0.78
CA CYS A 23 1.09 2.41 -1.26
C CYS A 23 1.16 1.12 -2.09
N LEU A 24 0.35 0.13 -1.70
CA LEU A 24 0.30 -1.22 -2.30
C LEU A 24 -0.96 -1.46 -3.15
N VAL A 25 -1.69 -0.40 -3.51
CA VAL A 25 -2.97 -0.50 -4.23
C VAL A 25 -2.80 -0.94 -5.68
N GLU A 26 -1.65 -0.63 -6.29
CA GLU A 26 -1.37 -1.01 -7.67
C GLU A 26 -0.92 -2.46 -7.76
N ARG A 27 -1.70 -3.26 -8.48
CA ARG A 27 -1.38 -4.63 -8.86
C ARG A 27 -1.12 -4.68 -10.35
N MET A 28 -0.07 -5.37 -10.76
CA MET A 28 0.24 -5.62 -12.15
C MET A 28 0.15 -7.10 -12.44
N GLN A 29 -0.38 -7.43 -13.62
CA GLN A 29 -0.39 -8.80 -14.10
C GLN A 29 1.01 -9.19 -14.55
N LEU A 30 1.50 -10.31 -14.05
CA LEU A 30 2.77 -10.88 -14.47
C LEU A 30 2.53 -11.80 -15.68
N ALA A 31 3.61 -12.12 -16.40
CA ALA A 31 3.55 -13.05 -17.52
C ALA A 31 3.06 -14.43 -17.05
N ASP A 32 2.23 -15.10 -17.86
CA ASP A 32 1.65 -16.42 -17.55
C ASP A 32 2.71 -17.53 -17.36
N SER A 33 3.96 -17.27 -17.74
CA SER A 33 5.09 -18.16 -17.50
C SER A 33 5.61 -18.12 -16.06
N GLN A 34 5.15 -17.17 -15.24
CA GLN A 34 5.53 -17.05 -13.83
C GLN A 34 4.57 -17.83 -12.94
N GLN A 35 5.07 -18.43 -11.86
CA GLN A 35 4.23 -19.18 -10.91
C GLN A 35 3.18 -18.29 -10.22
N THR A 36 3.39 -16.98 -10.18
CA THR A 36 2.48 -15.99 -9.61
C THR A 36 2.00 -15.05 -10.71
N ASN A 37 0.69 -14.92 -10.88
CA ASN A 37 0.09 -14.15 -11.98
C ASN A 37 -0.06 -12.64 -11.67
N THR A 38 0.24 -12.22 -10.43
CA THR A 38 0.10 -10.82 -10.00
C THR A 38 1.26 -10.38 -9.11
N ALA A 39 1.85 -9.23 -9.43
CA ALA A 39 2.78 -8.52 -8.56
C ALA A 39 2.13 -7.27 -7.97
N ILE A 40 2.52 -6.92 -6.75
CA ILE A 40 2.15 -5.66 -6.11
C ILE A 40 3.25 -4.64 -6.42
N LYS A 41 2.86 -3.53 -7.04
CA LYS A 41 3.78 -2.43 -7.34
C LYS A 41 3.71 -1.40 -6.21
N GLY A 42 4.65 -1.51 -5.26
CA GLY A 42 4.77 -0.53 -4.18
C GLY A 42 5.16 0.85 -4.70
N LYS A 43 4.35 1.86 -4.39
CA LYS A 43 4.64 3.26 -4.73
C LYS A 43 4.88 4.08 -3.46
N MET A 44 6.01 4.77 -3.39
CA MET A 44 6.26 5.71 -2.29
C MET A 44 5.28 6.88 -2.36
N VAL A 45 4.61 7.17 -1.24
CA VAL A 45 3.64 8.26 -1.08
C VAL A 45 3.93 9.05 0.18
N LYS A 46 3.53 10.33 0.21
CA LYS A 46 3.54 11.13 1.44
C LYS A 46 2.25 10.86 2.20
N LYS A 47 2.32 10.63 3.50
CA LYS A 47 1.14 10.29 4.30
C LYS A 47 0.12 11.44 4.39
N ASN A 48 0.58 12.68 4.32
CA ASN A 48 -0.27 13.87 4.33
C ASN A 48 -0.87 14.22 2.95
N GLN A 49 -0.55 13.45 1.91
CA GLN A 49 -1.14 13.65 0.59
C GLN A 49 -2.63 13.27 0.62
N GLU A 50 -3.44 14.01 -0.13
CA GLU A 50 -4.86 13.68 -0.31
C GLU A 50 -5.02 12.29 -0.91
N ALA A 51 -6.05 11.59 -0.43
CA ALA A 51 -6.32 10.25 -0.88
C ALA A 51 -6.83 10.23 -2.33
N CYS A 52 -6.46 9.20 -3.09
CA CYS A 52 -6.93 9.00 -4.46
C CYS A 52 -8.29 8.29 -4.49
N ASP A 53 -8.85 8.12 -5.69
CA ASP A 53 -10.15 7.45 -5.90
C ASP A 53 -10.19 5.99 -5.45
N LYS A 54 -9.02 5.37 -5.26
CA LYS A 54 -8.87 3.99 -4.75
C LYS A 54 -8.67 3.94 -3.23
N PHE A 55 -8.97 5.04 -2.54
CA PHE A 55 -8.89 5.11 -1.10
C PHE A 55 -9.84 4.11 -0.45
N GLU A 56 -9.30 3.31 0.46
CA GLU A 56 -10.09 2.51 1.36
C GLU A 56 -9.57 2.74 2.78
N ALA A 57 -10.44 3.20 3.67
CA ALA A 57 -10.06 3.49 5.04
C ALA A 57 -9.64 2.21 5.78
N GLY A 58 -8.57 2.30 6.57
CA GLY A 58 -8.11 1.21 7.44
C GLY A 58 -6.60 1.21 7.64
N GLU A 59 -6.10 0.27 8.45
CA GLU A 59 -4.68 0.07 8.70
C GLU A 59 -4.32 -1.39 8.43
N SER A 60 -3.95 -1.76 7.19
CA SER A 60 -3.63 -3.16 6.84
C SER A 60 -2.48 -3.77 7.66
N TRP A 61 -1.67 -2.93 8.30
CA TRP A 61 -0.51 -3.33 9.09
C TRP A 61 -0.87 -3.75 10.52
N LYS A 62 -2.07 -3.40 11.02
CA LYS A 62 -2.55 -3.91 12.32
C LYS A 62 -3.01 -5.37 12.26
N ASP A 63 -3.45 -5.83 11.07
CA ASP A 63 -3.93 -7.19 10.84
C ASP A 63 -2.87 -8.17 10.29
N ILE A 64 -1.60 -7.76 10.20
CA ILE A 64 -0.50 -8.62 9.70
C ILE A 64 -0.36 -9.93 10.50
N LYS A 65 -0.75 -9.97 11.77
CA LYS A 65 -0.74 -11.21 12.58
C LYS A 65 -1.70 -12.29 12.08
N ASN A 66 -2.69 -11.94 11.27
CA ASN A 66 -3.66 -12.88 10.67
C ASN A 66 -3.35 -13.19 9.20
N LEU A 67 -2.27 -12.65 8.64
CA LEU A 67 -1.85 -12.82 7.24
C LEU A 67 -0.57 -13.66 7.09
N LEU A 68 -0.02 -14.19 8.21
CA LEU A 68 1.12 -15.10 8.26
C LEU A 68 0.70 -16.49 8.74
#